data_AF-Q1ILT3-F1
#
_entry.id   AF-Q1ILT3-F1
#
_cell.length_a   1.000
_cell.length_b   1.000
_cell.length_c   1.000
_cell.angle_alpha   90.00
_cell.angle_beta   90.00
_cell.angle_gamma   90.00
#
_symmetry.space_group_name_H-M   'P 1'
#
loop_
_entity.id
_entity.type
_entity.pdbx_description
1 polymer ?
#
loop_
_entity_poly.entity_id
_entity_poly.type
_entity_poly.pdbx_seq_one_letter_code
_entity_poly.pdbx_strand_id
1 'polypeptide(L)'
;MSTQSTPGYNGLAYASSDGGSTYPKLLELTDVTLSVDTDELDGRSHDSAGAYDPVAGSQKWTADATVLSVDADAGQAALIAAVTGKSTLKFHFDPAGTSSGKPRRAGDGIITSWQEAQPNTALRTTKIKIAGKGALVFSTQ
;
A
#
# COMPACT_ATOMS: atom_id res chain seq x y z
N MET A 1 9.00 10.63 21.16
CA MET A 1 8.91 10.03 19.81
C MET A 1 8.32 11.06 18.87
N SER A 2 9.12 11.68 18.02
CA SER A 2 8.64 12.62 17.00
C SER A 2 8.11 11.82 15.81
N THR A 3 6.79 11.77 15.66
CA THR A 3 6.11 11.34 14.43
C THR A 3 6.48 12.34 13.34
N GLN A 4 7.51 12.02 12.56
CA GLN A 4 7.86 12.74 11.35
C GLN A 4 6.70 12.57 10.37
N SER A 5 5.79 13.55 10.36
CA SER A 5 4.78 13.70 9.32
C SER A 5 5.53 13.87 8.00
N THR A 6 5.61 12.78 7.23
CA THR A 6 6.22 12.83 5.90
C THR A 6 5.24 13.63 5.03
N PRO A 7 5.70 14.68 4.31
CA PRO A 7 4.85 15.44 3.39
C PRO A 7 4.04 14.50 2.49
N GLY A 8 2.74 14.77 2.37
CA GLY A 8 1.73 13.87 1.79
C GLY A 8 2.23 13.09 0.58
N TYR A 9 2.04 11.78 0.61
CA TYR A 9 2.30 10.92 -0.54
C TYR A 9 1.17 11.17 -1.54
N ASN A 10 1.47 11.71 -2.73
CA ASN A 10 0.58 11.48 -3.88
C ASN A 10 0.83 10.04 -4.31
N GLY A 11 0.33 9.09 -3.53
CA GLY A 11 0.48 7.69 -3.86
C GLY A 11 -0.17 7.50 -5.23
N LEU A 12 0.63 7.25 -6.26
CA LEU A 12 0.09 6.77 -7.51
C LEU A 12 0.04 5.25 -7.35
N ALA A 13 -1.14 4.73 -6.99
CA ALA A 13 -1.36 3.30 -6.92
C ALA A 13 -1.44 2.82 -8.35
N TYR A 14 -0.34 2.27 -8.83
CA TYR A 14 -0.37 1.42 -9.98
C TYR A 14 -0.72 0.02 -9.50
N ALA A 15 -1.53 -0.70 -10.26
CA ALA A 15 -1.63 -2.14 -10.09
C ALA A 15 -1.53 -2.78 -11.45
N SER A 16 -0.61 -3.73 -11.55
CA SER A 16 -0.53 -4.62 -12.68
C SER A 16 -1.32 -5.89 -12.38
N SER A 17 -2.25 -6.25 -13.26
CA SER A 17 -2.89 -7.57 -13.31
C SER A 17 -2.14 -8.57 -14.19
N ASP A 18 -1.10 -8.13 -14.91
CA ASP A 18 -0.31 -8.93 -15.87
C ASP A 18 1.10 -9.30 -15.37
N GLY A 19 1.35 -9.18 -14.07
CA GLY A 19 2.63 -9.55 -13.45
C GLY A 19 3.73 -8.48 -13.52
N GLY A 20 3.44 -7.30 -14.06
CA GLY A 20 4.29 -6.11 -14.05
C GLY A 20 4.66 -5.57 -15.42
N SER A 21 3.96 -5.97 -16.49
CA SER A 21 4.24 -5.49 -17.85
C SER A 21 3.46 -4.20 -18.15
N THR A 22 2.28 -4.03 -17.56
CA THR A 22 1.51 -2.78 -17.61
C THR A 22 1.14 -2.31 -16.21
N TYR A 23 1.41 -1.04 -15.95
CA TYR A 23 1.07 -0.35 -14.70
C TYR A 23 0.07 0.76 -15.04
N PRO A 24 -1.21 0.44 -15.29
CA PRO A 24 -2.22 1.48 -15.40
C PRO A 24 -2.24 2.26 -14.07
N LYS A 25 -2.15 3.60 -14.16
CA LYS A 25 -2.47 4.47 -13.01
C LYS A 25 -3.90 4.13 -12.65
N LEU A 26 -4.12 3.50 -11.50
CA LEU A 26 -5.46 3.02 -11.18
C LEU A 26 -6.37 4.20 -10.93
N LEU A 27 -5.96 5.09 -10.01
CA LEU A 27 -6.71 6.26 -9.56
C LEU A 27 -5.75 7.25 -8.88
N GLU A 28 -6.17 8.50 -8.71
CA GLU A 28 -5.47 9.43 -7.83
C GLU A 28 -5.77 9.09 -6.37
N LEU A 29 -4.75 8.61 -5.64
CA LEU A 29 -4.88 8.47 -4.19
C LEU A 29 -4.87 9.87 -3.59
N THR A 30 -5.96 10.19 -2.91
CA THR A 30 -6.09 11.43 -2.14
C THR A 30 -5.37 11.30 -0.80
N ASP A 31 -5.29 10.08 -0.26
CA ASP A 31 -4.62 9.78 0.99
C ASP A 31 -4.17 8.30 1.05
N VAL A 32 -3.01 8.05 1.66
CA VAL A 32 -2.48 6.71 1.95
C VAL A 32 -1.78 6.69 3.29
N THR A 33 -2.20 5.77 4.15
CA THR A 33 -1.48 5.39 5.36
C THR A 33 -0.86 4.00 5.17
N LEU A 34 0.47 3.92 5.12
CA LEU A 34 1.22 2.67 5.07
C LEU A 34 1.71 2.29 6.47
N SER A 35 1.32 1.10 6.93
CA SER A 35 1.73 0.52 8.21
C SER A 35 2.62 -0.69 7.98
N VAL A 36 3.74 -0.76 8.70
CA VAL A 36 4.65 -1.91 8.69
C VAL A 36 4.80 -2.40 10.12
N ASP A 37 4.36 -3.62 10.37
CA ASP A 37 4.45 -4.27 11.66
C ASP A 37 5.50 -5.37 11.59
N THR A 38 6.33 -5.47 12.62
CA THR A 38 7.29 -6.56 12.79
C THR A 38 6.91 -7.31 14.06
N ASP A 39 6.70 -8.61 13.94
CA ASP A 39 6.49 -9.46 15.11
C ASP A 39 7.84 -9.64 15.83
N GLU A 40 7.82 -9.61 17.17
CA GLU A 40 9.01 -9.83 17.99
C GLU A 40 9.01 -11.26 18.53
N LEU A 41 10.15 -11.92 18.46
CA LEU A 41 10.40 -13.21 19.09
C LEU A 41 11.23 -12.97 20.36
N ASP A 42 10.83 -13.64 21.44
CA ASP A 42 11.57 -13.58 22.69
C ASP A 42 12.83 -14.45 22.61
N GLY A 43 13.99 -13.79 22.51
CA GLY A 43 15.30 -14.43 22.42
C GLY A 43 15.98 -14.65 23.76
N ARG A 44 15.27 -14.45 24.89
CA ARG A 44 15.87 -14.55 26.22
C ARG A 44 16.58 -15.89 26.43
N SER A 45 17.84 -15.79 26.80
CA SER A 45 18.70 -16.91 27.17
C SER A 45 19.05 -16.86 28.65
N HIS A 46 19.68 -17.92 29.15
CA HIS A 46 20.22 -17.94 30.52
C HIS A 46 21.25 -16.82 30.76
N ASP A 47 21.95 -16.39 29.72
CA ASP A 47 22.99 -15.36 29.80
C ASP A 47 22.42 -13.94 29.68
N SER A 48 21.14 -13.80 29.31
CA SER A 48 20.48 -12.50 29.17
C SER A 48 20.24 -11.79 30.51
N ALA A 49 20.61 -12.41 31.65
CA ALA A 49 20.52 -11.84 33.00
C ALA A 49 19.12 -11.25 33.35
N GLY A 50 18.06 -11.81 32.75
CA GLY A 50 16.68 -11.34 32.91
C GLY A 50 16.31 -10.11 32.06
N ALA A 51 17.23 -9.57 31.25
CA ALA A 51 16.93 -8.53 30.29
C ALA A 51 16.07 -9.07 29.13
N TYR A 52 15.16 -8.25 28.63
CA TYR A 52 14.41 -8.55 27.41
C TYR A 52 15.34 -8.47 26.19
N ASP A 53 15.33 -9.51 25.35
CA ASP A 53 16.19 -9.64 24.18
C ASP A 53 15.33 -9.94 22.94
N PRO A 54 14.80 -8.91 22.27
CA PRO A 54 13.92 -9.09 21.13
C PRO A 54 14.69 -9.49 19.87
N VAL A 55 14.28 -10.59 19.26
CA VAL A 55 14.73 -11.01 17.92
C VAL A 55 13.65 -10.65 16.90
N ALA A 56 14.03 -10.02 15.80
CA ALA A 56 13.09 -9.65 14.74
C ALA A 56 12.49 -10.91 14.09
N GLY A 57 11.16 -11.01 14.15
CA GLY A 57 10.37 -12.09 13.55
C GLY A 57 9.83 -11.73 12.17
N SER A 58 8.62 -12.21 11.87
CA SER A 58 7.94 -11.92 10.60
C SER A 58 7.59 -10.44 10.45
N GLN A 59 7.71 -9.94 9.22
CA GLN A 59 7.20 -8.62 8.84
C GLN A 59 5.91 -8.74 8.04
N LYS A 60 4.97 -7.85 8.35
CA LYS A 60 3.74 -7.65 7.58
C LYS A 60 3.56 -6.16 7.31
N TRP A 61 2.91 -5.84 6.19
CA TRP A 61 2.55 -4.47 5.89
C TRP A 61 1.12 -4.38 5.40
N THR A 62 0.49 -3.25 5.70
CA THR A 62 -0.87 -2.92 5.27
C THR A 62 -0.90 -1.48 4.78
N ALA A 63 -1.80 -1.19 3.85
CA ALA A 63 -2.05 0.17 3.42
C ALA A 63 -3.56 0.49 3.44
N ASP A 64 -3.93 1.57 4.11
CA ASP A 64 -5.24 2.17 4.03
C ASP A 64 -5.18 3.32 3.03
N ALA A 65 -5.97 3.24 1.98
CA ALA A 65 -5.92 4.18 0.86
C ALA A 65 -7.31 4.74 0.55
N THR A 66 -7.37 6.04 0.28
CA THR A 66 -8.56 6.70 -0.25
C THR A 66 -8.29 7.13 -1.68
N VAL A 67 -9.11 6.64 -2.61
CA VAL A 67 -9.04 6.97 -4.03
C VAL A 67 -10.27 7.79 -4.44
N LEU A 68 -10.06 8.73 -5.35
CA LEU A 68 -11.14 9.42 -6.05
C LEU A 68 -11.32 8.77 -7.43
N SER A 69 -12.54 8.33 -7.74
CA SER A 69 -12.88 7.66 -8.99
C SER A 69 -14.00 8.35 -9.76
N VAL A 70 -13.98 8.14 -11.08
CA VAL A 70 -14.97 8.63 -12.04
C VAL A 70 -15.40 7.41 -12.86
N ASP A 71 -16.70 7.18 -13.01
CA ASP A 71 -17.26 5.94 -13.61
C ASP A 71 -16.75 5.61 -15.03
N ALA A 72 -16.17 6.58 -15.75
CA ALA A 72 -15.64 6.39 -17.09
C ALA A 72 -14.14 5.99 -17.13
N ASP A 73 -13.48 5.81 -15.98
CA ASP A 73 -12.05 5.54 -15.91
C ASP A 73 -11.73 4.05 -16.11
N ALA A 74 -10.88 3.75 -17.11
CA ALA A 74 -10.42 2.39 -17.40
C ALA A 74 -9.62 1.75 -16.24
N GLY A 75 -8.92 2.57 -15.43
CA GLY A 75 -8.21 2.13 -14.24
C GLY A 75 -9.15 1.63 -13.14
N GLN A 76 -10.34 2.22 -13.02
CA GLN A 76 -11.37 1.75 -12.07
C GLN A 76 -11.91 0.38 -12.45
N ALA A 77 -12.18 0.14 -13.74
CA ALA A 77 -12.63 -1.17 -14.21
C ALA A 77 -11.59 -2.28 -13.95
N ALA A 78 -10.31 -1.98 -14.18
CA ALA A 78 -9.21 -2.91 -13.88
C ALA A 78 -9.09 -3.19 -12.38
N LEU A 79 -9.27 -2.16 -11.54
CA LEU A 79 -9.24 -2.28 -10.09
C LEU A 79 -10.39 -3.16 -9.57
N ILE A 80 -11.62 -2.93 -10.05
CA ILE A 80 -12.79 -3.74 -9.71
C ILE A 80 -12.59 -5.20 -10.15
N ALA A 81 -12.05 -5.42 -11.35
CA ALA A 81 -11.73 -6.76 -11.84
C ALA A 81 -10.69 -7.46 -10.95
N ALA A 82 -9.67 -6.73 -10.46
CA ALA A 82 -8.67 -7.30 -9.57
C ALA A 82 -9.22 -7.63 -8.17
N VAL A 83 -10.10 -6.79 -7.63
CA VAL A 83 -10.80 -7.03 -6.35
C VAL A 83 -11.71 -8.26 -6.47
N THR A 84 -12.53 -8.33 -7.52
CA THR A 84 -13.45 -9.45 -7.75
C THR A 84 -12.70 -10.76 -8.07
N GLY A 85 -11.60 -10.66 -8.81
CA GLY A 85 -10.71 -11.78 -9.14
C GLY A 85 -9.77 -12.22 -8.02
N LYS A 86 -9.78 -11.56 -6.84
CA LYS A 86 -8.89 -11.83 -5.70
C LYS A 86 -7.40 -11.93 -6.09
N SER A 87 -6.99 -11.13 -7.07
CA SER A 87 -5.66 -11.22 -7.65
C SER A 87 -4.63 -10.50 -6.78
N THR A 88 -3.40 -10.99 -6.79
CA THR A 88 -2.27 -10.25 -6.22
C THR A 88 -1.89 -9.12 -7.17
N LEU A 89 -1.79 -7.91 -6.63
CA LEU A 89 -1.47 -6.69 -7.35
C LEU A 89 -0.13 -6.14 -6.88
N LYS A 90 0.66 -5.55 -7.79
CA LYS A 90 1.88 -4.81 -7.44
C LYS A 90 1.53 -3.37 -7.16
N PHE A 91 1.74 -2.88 -5.95
CA PHE A 91 1.48 -1.51 -5.54
C PHE A 91 2.77 -0.70 -5.49
N HIS A 92 2.74 0.52 -6.03
CA HIS A 92 3.77 1.52 -5.81
C HIS A 92 3.19 2.69 -5.01
N PHE A 93 3.97 3.19 -4.05
CA PHE A 93 3.66 4.36 -3.26
C PHE A 93 4.78 5.37 -3.47
N ASP A 94 4.49 6.39 -4.26
CA ASP A 94 5.41 7.46 -4.60
C ASP A 94 5.09 8.73 -3.76
N PRO A 95 6.10 9.45 -3.26
CA PRO A 95 5.92 10.74 -2.61
C PRO A 95 5.45 11.80 -3.62
N ALA A 96 4.74 12.83 -3.15
CA ALA A 96 4.21 13.86 -4.05
C ALA A 96 5.29 14.53 -4.92
N GLY A 97 4.98 14.69 -6.21
CA GLY A 97 5.80 15.38 -7.21
C GLY A 97 6.68 14.44 -8.04
N THR A 98 6.67 14.62 -9.37
CA THR A 98 7.21 13.73 -10.42
C THR A 98 8.73 13.78 -10.65
N SER A 99 9.54 14.01 -9.61
CA SER A 99 11.00 14.09 -9.77
C SER A 99 11.69 12.75 -9.55
N SER A 100 12.56 12.37 -10.49
CA SER A 100 13.50 11.25 -10.38
C SER A 100 14.37 11.34 -9.12
N GLY A 101 14.71 10.20 -8.53
CA GLY A 101 15.53 10.12 -7.31
C GLY A 101 14.74 10.19 -6.01
N LYS A 102 13.41 10.24 -6.06
CA LYS A 102 12.58 10.18 -4.85
C LYS A 102 12.41 8.74 -4.36
N PRO A 103 12.30 8.55 -3.03
CA PRO A 103 12.12 7.22 -2.45
C PRO A 103 10.75 6.66 -2.85
N ARG A 104 10.75 5.52 -3.53
CA ARG A 104 9.57 4.72 -3.87
C ARG A 104 9.46 3.54 -2.92
N ARG A 105 8.24 3.26 -2.48
CA ARG A 105 7.91 2.01 -1.78
C ARG A 105 7.08 1.13 -2.71
N ALA A 106 7.54 -0.08 -2.96
CA ALA A 106 6.86 -1.03 -3.82
C ALA A 106 6.61 -2.35 -3.09
N GLY A 107 5.47 -2.98 -3.33
CA GLY A 107 5.17 -4.27 -2.75
C GLY A 107 3.97 -4.93 -3.40
N ASP A 108 3.95 -6.26 -3.34
CA ASP A 108 2.83 -7.05 -3.82
C ASP A 108 1.77 -7.13 -2.72
N GLY A 109 0.49 -7.04 -3.04
CA GLY A 109 -0.57 -7.11 -2.04
C GLY A 109 -1.91 -7.55 -2.63
N ILE A 110 -2.88 -7.77 -1.75
CA ILE A 110 -4.27 -8.03 -2.11
C ILE A 110 -5.16 -6.97 -1.47
N ILE A 111 -6.25 -6.62 -2.15
CA ILE A 111 -7.25 -5.71 -1.59
C ILE A 111 -8.19 -6.53 -0.71
N THR A 112 -8.22 -6.22 0.59
CA THR A 112 -9.00 -6.95 1.60
C THR A 112 -10.30 -6.25 1.94
N SER A 113 -10.41 -4.95 1.67
CA SER A 113 -11.63 -4.19 1.87
C SER A 113 -11.82 -3.18 0.75
N TRP A 114 -13.07 -3.07 0.30
CA TRP A 114 -13.52 -2.12 -0.71
C TRP A 114 -14.79 -1.46 -0.21
N GLN A 115 -14.76 -0.13 -0.05
CA GLN A 115 -15.93 0.66 0.34
C GLN A 115 -16.03 1.87 -0.58
N GLU A 116 -17.02 1.86 -1.45
CA GLU A 116 -17.27 2.94 -2.40
C GLU A 116 -18.46 3.77 -1.93
N ALA A 117 -18.26 5.07 -1.80
CA ALA A 117 -19.36 6.01 -1.68
C ALA A 117 -20.01 6.16 -3.06
N GLN A 118 -21.33 5.98 -3.15
CA GLN A 118 -22.11 6.16 -4.37
C GLN A 118 -22.99 7.43 -4.26
N PRO A 119 -22.40 8.63 -4.26
CA PRO A 119 -23.18 9.86 -4.38
C PRO A 119 -23.78 9.94 -5.80
N ASN A 120 -24.89 10.66 -5.95
CA ASN A 120 -25.55 10.88 -7.25
C ASN A 120 -24.78 11.89 -8.14
N THR A 121 -23.46 11.96 -7.97
CA THR A 121 -22.50 12.86 -8.63
C THR A 121 -21.46 12.05 -9.39
N ALA A 122 -20.85 12.64 -10.42
CA ALA A 122 -19.85 11.95 -11.25
C ALA A 122 -18.54 11.58 -10.52
N LEU A 123 -18.30 12.15 -9.34
CA LEU A 123 -17.14 11.87 -8.50
C LEU A 123 -17.53 10.93 -7.37
N ARG A 124 -16.76 9.86 -7.20
CA ARG A 124 -16.94 8.87 -6.15
C ARG A 124 -15.67 8.75 -5.33
N THR A 125 -15.81 8.62 -4.02
CA THR A 125 -14.69 8.33 -3.13
C THR A 125 -14.73 6.87 -2.75
N THR A 126 -13.65 6.14 -2.98
CA THR A 126 -13.51 4.74 -2.57
C THR A 126 -12.41 4.61 -1.53
N LYS A 127 -12.70 3.91 -0.44
CA LYS A 127 -11.72 3.50 0.56
C LYS A 127 -11.33 2.05 0.30
N ILE A 128 -10.04 1.80 0.23
CA ILE A 128 -9.47 0.47 0.02
C ILE A 128 -8.50 0.13 1.14
N LYS A 129 -8.52 -1.14 1.56
CA LYS A 129 -7.50 -1.71 2.43
C LYS A 129 -6.68 -2.72 1.67
N ILE A 130 -5.36 -2.62 1.77
CA ILE A 130 -4.40 -3.50 1.12
C ILE A 130 -3.68 -4.29 2.20
N ALA A 131 -3.62 -5.62 2.04
CA ALA A 131 -2.75 -6.49 2.81
C ALA A 131 -1.55 -6.87 1.95
N GLY A 132 -0.37 -6.57 2.46
CA GLY A 132 0.91 -6.85 1.83
C GLY A 132 1.27 -8.32 1.81
N LYS A 133 1.89 -8.74 0.72
CA LYS A 133 2.51 -10.05 0.51
C LYS A 133 4.02 -9.86 0.38
N GLY A 134 4.76 -10.45 1.31
CA GLY A 134 6.22 -10.33 1.35
C GLY A 134 6.69 -8.94 1.81
N ALA A 135 8.00 -8.71 1.67
CA ALA A 135 8.62 -7.47 2.12
C ALA A 135 8.32 -6.29 1.19
N LEU A 136 8.20 -5.10 1.78
CA LEU A 136 8.23 -3.84 1.02
C LEU A 136 9.64 -3.60 0.50
N VAL A 137 9.73 -3.34 -0.81
CA VAL A 137 10.96 -2.94 -1.47
C VAL A 137 11.05 -1.41 -1.45
N PHE A 138 12.16 -0.91 -0.95
CA PHE A 138 12.51 0.50 -0.97
C PHE A 138 13.45 0.74 -2.16
N SER A 139 13.03 1.55 -3.11
CA SER A 139 13.82 1.92 -4.28
C SER A 139 13.80 3.43 -4.51
N THR A 140 14.56 3.89 -5.49
CA THR A 140 14.50 5.28 -5.98
C THR A 140 13.98 5.26 -7.41
N GLN A 141 13.19 6.28 -7.78
CA GLN A 141 12.64 6.43 -9.13
C GLN A 141 13.70 6.83 -10.15
#